data_AF-A0A382K855-F1
#
_entry.id   AF-A0A382K855-F1
#
_cell.length_a   1.000
_cell.length_b   1.000
_cell.length_c   1.000
_cell.angle_alpha   90.00
_cell.angle_beta   90.00
_cell.angle_gamma   90.00
#
_symmetry.space_group_name_H-M   'P 1'
#
loop_
_entity.id
_entity.type
_entity.pdbx_description
1 polymer ?
#
loop_
_entity_poly.entity_id
_entity_poly.type
_entity_poly.pdbx_seq_one_letter_code
_entity_poly.pdbx_strand_id
1 'polypeptide(L)'
;PRLKFFEKYNNVPDTLRHTESVGSNGIFSVTPSEVDTDTDYRIYLSLGGANGDSIPSILNTAITVSDFTAAETEFSWQSLTTGNFVDTLFTNGVHYMAADVNDSRGFDPGDTGTLFAQVAGVETVEMTDTSQMILKSVFDTVSTAYWRVADSILDTQTGGPYGMDFHTDTTATDTLNLKYFIPGDVNLSYSSALTVNNPGSQAAPVLDNTFIDVNLNNLVVTSNSIEIPFEVNTGEQEISALQFEVLYDPSKLRFETMDLGVSSWVAFIDNQEGRVRFGAVDRAREFAMGGEFTPFSLKFVTINNPLDIVTQLHLSSNMDASSKSGHQIGITLNSNTIRLIGYNNYANSGS
;
A
#
# COMPACT_ATOMS: atom_id res chain seq x y z
N PRO A 1 8.59 8.76 1.56
CA PRO A 1 9.23 9.33 0.36
C PRO A 1 10.08 10.58 0.67
N ARG A 2 11.27 10.70 0.08
CA ARG A 2 12.09 11.91 0.08
C ARG A 2 12.43 12.33 -1.34
N LEU A 3 12.23 13.59 -1.67
CA LEU A 3 12.56 14.10 -2.99
C LEU A 3 14.04 14.50 -3.03
N LYS A 4 14.75 14.12 -4.08
CA LYS A 4 16.14 14.50 -4.32
C LYS A 4 16.23 15.31 -5.61
N PHE A 5 16.88 16.46 -5.52
CA PHE A 5 17.01 17.41 -6.61
C PHE A 5 18.38 17.34 -7.22
N PHE A 6 18.45 17.09 -8.51
CA PHE A 6 19.71 17.02 -9.22
C PHE A 6 19.75 18.10 -10.30
N GLU A 7 20.81 18.88 -10.30
CA GLU A 7 21.08 19.78 -11.41
C GLU A 7 21.74 18.99 -12.54
N LYS A 8 21.19 19.09 -13.75
CA LYS A 8 21.77 18.47 -14.94
C LYS A 8 22.43 19.57 -15.76
N TYR A 9 23.73 19.78 -15.53
CA TYR A 9 24.54 20.60 -16.44
C TYR A 9 24.95 19.73 -17.63
N ASN A 10 24.73 20.21 -18.86
CA ASN A 10 25.14 19.49 -20.08
C ASN A 10 26.58 18.93 -19.95
N ASN A 11 26.69 17.59 -19.94
CA ASN A 11 27.93 16.81 -19.81
C ASN A 11 28.66 16.83 -18.43
N VAL A 12 27.97 17.14 -17.33
CA VAL A 12 28.51 17.03 -15.95
C VAL A 12 27.69 16.02 -15.14
N PRO A 13 28.29 15.25 -14.21
CA PRO A 13 27.53 14.38 -13.32
C PRO A 13 26.50 15.16 -12.48
N ASP A 14 25.30 14.57 -12.35
CA ASP A 14 24.19 15.08 -11.55
C ASP A 14 24.66 15.45 -10.13
N THR A 15 24.58 16.75 -9.81
CA THR A 15 24.95 17.24 -8.47
C THR A 15 23.68 17.41 -7.64
N LEU A 16 23.60 16.70 -6.50
CA LEU A 16 22.50 16.85 -5.56
C LEU A 16 22.52 18.27 -4.99
N ARG A 17 21.54 19.08 -5.37
CA ARG A 17 21.42 20.48 -4.91
C ARG A 17 20.58 20.58 -3.64
N HIS A 18 19.55 19.76 -3.53
CA HIS A 18 18.58 19.89 -2.46
C HIS A 18 17.89 18.57 -2.13
N THR A 19 17.30 18.47 -0.94
CA THR A 19 16.45 17.36 -0.52
C THR A 19 15.30 17.91 0.29
N GLU A 20 14.08 17.64 -0.15
CA GLU A 20 12.86 18.02 0.56
C GLU A 20 12.12 16.80 1.10
N SER A 21 11.44 17.03 2.21
CA SER A 21 10.41 16.11 2.68
C SER A 21 9.11 16.45 1.98
N VAL A 22 8.39 15.43 1.53
CA VAL A 22 7.09 15.59 0.89
C VAL A 22 6.09 16.19 1.88
N GLY A 23 5.32 17.19 1.45
CA GLY A 23 4.26 17.79 2.26
C GLY A 23 3.16 16.78 2.61
N SER A 24 2.35 17.07 3.63
CA SER A 24 1.28 16.16 4.10
C SER A 24 0.16 15.88 3.09
N ASN A 25 0.14 16.61 1.98
CA ASN A 25 -0.79 16.45 0.86
C ASN A 25 -0.12 15.80 -0.38
N GLY A 26 1.11 15.30 -0.23
CA GLY A 26 1.88 14.76 -1.35
C GLY A 26 2.40 15.82 -2.33
N ILE A 27 2.16 17.12 -2.07
CA ILE A 27 2.65 18.19 -2.93
C ILE A 27 4.10 18.50 -2.60
N PHE A 28 4.87 18.68 -3.66
CA PHE A 28 6.19 19.29 -3.64
C PHE A 28 6.15 20.55 -4.52
N SER A 29 6.84 21.60 -4.07
CA SER A 29 6.95 22.86 -4.79
C SER A 29 8.41 23.24 -4.99
N VAL A 30 8.88 23.38 -6.23
CA VAL A 30 10.14 24.10 -6.52
C VAL A 30 9.84 25.57 -6.51
N THR A 31 10.53 26.35 -5.69
CA THR A 31 10.38 27.80 -5.66
C THR A 31 11.49 28.51 -6.44
N PRO A 32 11.23 29.72 -6.95
CA PRO A 32 12.22 30.60 -7.57
C PRO A 32 13.55 30.74 -6.82
N SER A 33 13.54 30.65 -5.49
CA SER A 33 14.75 30.80 -4.65
C SER A 33 15.66 29.56 -4.65
N GLU A 34 15.21 28.43 -5.17
CA GLU A 34 15.90 27.14 -5.12
C GLU A 34 16.55 26.76 -6.46
N VAL A 35 16.31 27.57 -7.49
CA VAL A 35 16.77 27.34 -8.86
C VAL A 35 17.38 28.60 -9.44
N ASP A 36 18.37 28.41 -10.30
CA ASP A 36 18.97 29.45 -11.11
C ASP A 36 18.09 29.71 -12.34
N THR A 37 18.16 30.92 -12.89
CA THR A 37 17.47 31.31 -14.12
C THR A 37 18.11 30.67 -15.35
N ASP A 38 17.34 30.40 -16.40
CA ASP A 38 17.84 29.88 -17.70
C ASP A 38 18.68 28.61 -17.55
N THR A 39 18.23 27.67 -16.69
CA THR A 39 18.98 26.48 -16.30
C THR A 39 18.13 25.21 -16.39
N ASP A 40 18.73 24.13 -16.89
CA ASP A 40 18.10 22.80 -16.98
C ASP A 40 18.26 22.01 -15.67
N TYR A 41 17.17 21.44 -15.18
CA TYR A 41 17.10 20.65 -13.96
C TYR A 41 16.46 19.30 -14.20
N ARG A 42 16.86 18.31 -13.39
CA ARG A 42 16.21 17.00 -13.31
C ARG A 42 15.83 16.64 -11.87
N ILE A 43 14.56 16.36 -11.66
CA ILE A 43 14.04 16.03 -10.33
C ILE A 43 13.79 14.53 -10.23
N TYR A 44 14.19 13.93 -9.11
CA TYR A 44 13.99 12.52 -8.83
C TYR A 44 13.29 12.33 -7.48
N LEU A 45 12.27 11.46 -7.43
CA LEU A 45 11.67 11.05 -6.17
C LEU A 45 12.27 9.73 -5.71
N SER A 46 13.01 9.78 -4.60
CA SER A 46 13.52 8.61 -3.91
C SER A 46 12.47 8.15 -2.91
N LEU A 47 11.80 7.04 -3.21
CA LEU A 47 10.87 6.45 -2.25
C LEU A 47 11.59 5.99 -0.98
N GLY A 48 12.83 5.48 -1.12
CA GLY A 48 13.69 5.10 0.00
C GLY A 48 13.98 6.25 0.98
N GLY A 49 13.70 6.01 2.26
CA GLY A 49 13.87 7.01 3.33
C GLY A 49 15.34 7.38 3.61
N ALA A 50 15.53 8.36 4.51
CA ALA A 50 16.85 8.73 5.06
C ALA A 50 17.62 7.55 5.68
N ASN A 51 16.87 6.52 6.07
CA ASN A 51 17.29 5.40 6.91
C ASN A 51 17.49 4.11 6.12
N GLY A 52 17.33 4.12 4.78
CA GLY A 52 17.62 2.95 3.93
C GLY A 52 16.49 1.95 3.73
N ASP A 53 15.21 2.36 3.84
CA ASP A 53 14.09 1.47 3.49
C ASP A 53 14.20 1.05 2.02
N SER A 54 14.17 -0.26 1.76
CA SER A 54 14.20 -0.80 0.42
C SER A 54 12.86 -0.55 -0.28
N ILE A 55 12.89 -0.37 -1.60
CA ILE A 55 11.67 -0.22 -2.41
C ILE A 55 10.68 -1.37 -2.18
N PRO A 56 11.10 -2.64 -2.13
CA PRO A 56 10.19 -3.74 -1.78
C PRO A 56 9.48 -3.54 -0.43
N SER A 57 10.14 -2.98 0.58
CA SER A 57 9.52 -2.70 1.88
C SER A 57 8.42 -1.64 1.78
N ILE A 58 8.64 -0.62 0.96
CA ILE A 58 7.67 0.45 0.71
C ILE A 58 6.48 -0.11 -0.07
N LEU A 59 6.73 -0.85 -1.15
CA LEU A 59 5.69 -1.49 -1.95
C LEU A 59 4.85 -2.46 -1.13
N ASN A 60 5.47 -3.26 -0.26
CA ASN A 60 4.75 -4.17 0.64
C ASN A 60 3.84 -3.47 1.65
N THR A 61 4.06 -2.18 1.89
CA THR A 61 3.24 -1.35 2.79
C THR A 61 2.21 -0.55 2.01
N ALA A 62 2.58 -0.10 0.81
CA ALA A 62 1.75 0.75 -0.04
C ALA A 62 0.74 -0.01 -0.88
N ILE A 63 1.02 -1.27 -1.22
CA ILE A 63 0.17 -2.10 -2.07
C ILE A 63 -0.43 -3.20 -1.20
N THR A 64 -1.73 -3.11 -0.99
CA THR A 64 -2.49 -3.92 -0.04
C THR A 64 -3.72 -4.57 -0.69
N VAL A 65 -4.45 -5.38 0.08
CA VAL A 65 -5.65 -6.07 -0.46
C VAL A 65 -6.70 -5.10 -0.99
N SER A 66 -6.85 -3.91 -0.42
CA SER A 66 -7.79 -2.90 -0.91
C SER A 66 -7.39 -2.42 -2.31
N ASP A 67 -6.10 -2.22 -2.59
CA ASP A 67 -5.63 -1.88 -3.93
C ASP A 67 -5.97 -2.96 -4.95
N PHE A 68 -5.66 -4.21 -4.63
CA PHE A 68 -5.99 -5.35 -5.49
C PHE A 68 -7.51 -5.44 -5.74
N THR A 69 -8.32 -5.40 -4.69
CA THR A 69 -9.78 -5.52 -4.82
C THR A 69 -10.42 -4.32 -5.54
N ALA A 70 -9.86 -3.12 -5.40
CA ALA A 70 -10.31 -1.94 -6.13
C ALA A 70 -10.03 -2.09 -7.63
N ALA A 71 -8.80 -2.48 -7.99
CA ALA A 71 -8.42 -2.75 -9.36
C ALA A 71 -9.26 -3.90 -9.97
N GLU A 72 -9.38 -5.03 -9.28
CA GLU A 72 -10.17 -6.17 -9.75
C GLU A 72 -11.65 -5.79 -9.93
N THR A 73 -12.18 -4.95 -9.02
CA THR A 73 -13.54 -4.42 -9.15
C THR A 73 -13.69 -3.58 -10.39
N GLU A 74 -12.82 -2.58 -10.58
CA GLU A 74 -12.86 -1.69 -11.74
C GLU A 74 -12.70 -2.46 -13.05
N PHE A 75 -11.78 -3.43 -13.10
CA PHE A 75 -11.54 -4.28 -14.28
C PHE A 75 -12.77 -5.12 -14.64
N SER A 76 -13.40 -5.75 -13.65
CA SER A 76 -14.58 -6.60 -13.88
C SER A 76 -15.72 -5.82 -14.54
N TRP A 77 -15.95 -4.56 -14.15
CA TRP A 77 -16.99 -3.70 -14.74
C TRP A 77 -16.68 -3.29 -16.18
N GLN A 78 -15.41 -2.99 -16.49
CA GLN A 78 -14.97 -2.66 -17.85
C GLN A 78 -15.13 -3.84 -18.81
N SER A 79 -14.86 -5.07 -18.35
CA SER A 79 -15.01 -6.28 -19.17
C SER A 79 -16.46 -6.54 -19.59
N LEU A 80 -17.42 -6.04 -18.81
CA LEU A 80 -18.87 -6.18 -19.04
C LEU A 80 -19.47 -5.04 -19.85
N THR A 81 -18.81 -3.89 -19.92
CA THR A 81 -19.29 -2.69 -20.62
C THR A 81 -18.32 -2.33 -21.75
N THR A 82 -18.67 -2.75 -22.96
CA THR A 82 -17.92 -2.52 -24.21
C THR A 82 -17.19 -1.16 -24.28
N GLY A 83 -15.93 -1.13 -23.87
CA GLY A 83 -15.01 0.00 -24.04
C GLY A 83 -15.33 1.30 -23.28
N ASN A 84 -16.29 1.31 -22.35
CA ASN A 84 -16.61 2.50 -21.56
C ASN A 84 -16.30 2.23 -20.08
N PHE A 85 -15.42 3.03 -19.49
CA PHE A 85 -15.10 2.98 -18.07
C PHE A 85 -16.36 3.29 -17.25
N VAL A 86 -16.65 2.46 -16.24
CA VAL A 86 -17.81 2.67 -15.34
C VAL A 86 -17.44 3.64 -14.21
N ASP A 87 -16.14 3.90 -14.00
CA ASP A 87 -15.56 4.96 -13.16
C ASP A 87 -16.15 5.00 -11.74
N THR A 88 -16.37 3.83 -11.15
CA THR A 88 -16.98 3.73 -9.82
C THR A 88 -15.97 3.91 -8.70
N LEU A 89 -14.75 3.39 -8.86
CA LEU A 89 -13.67 3.53 -7.89
C LEU A 89 -12.58 4.46 -8.44
N PHE A 90 -12.24 4.29 -9.71
CA PHE A 90 -11.21 5.10 -10.37
C PHE A 90 -11.83 6.38 -10.91
N THR A 91 -11.91 7.40 -10.06
CA THR A 91 -12.57 8.68 -10.39
C THR A 91 -11.68 9.66 -11.18
N ASN A 92 -10.40 9.33 -11.35
CA ASN A 92 -9.39 10.14 -12.02
C ASN A 92 -8.41 9.23 -12.77
N GLY A 93 -7.83 9.73 -13.86
CA GLY A 93 -6.90 8.97 -14.70
C GLY A 93 -5.66 8.47 -13.97
N VAL A 94 -5.24 9.14 -12.89
CA VAL A 94 -4.05 8.72 -12.13
C VAL A 94 -4.22 7.38 -11.41
N HIS A 95 -5.46 6.98 -11.08
CA HIS A 95 -5.71 5.64 -10.53
C HIS A 95 -5.36 4.55 -11.54
N TYR A 96 -5.68 4.78 -12.83
CA TYR A 96 -5.31 3.86 -13.91
C TYR A 96 -3.81 3.83 -14.16
N MET A 97 -3.13 4.99 -14.07
CA MET A 97 -1.67 5.04 -14.16
C MET A 97 -1.01 4.25 -13.03
N ALA A 98 -1.51 4.37 -11.79
CA ALA A 98 -1.04 3.56 -10.68
C ALA A 98 -1.36 2.07 -10.88
N ALA A 99 -2.46 1.73 -11.54
CA ALA A 99 -2.86 0.34 -11.77
C ALA A 99 -2.10 -0.36 -12.89
N ASP A 100 -1.53 0.37 -13.87
CA ASP A 100 -0.71 -0.17 -14.97
C ASP A 100 0.68 -0.59 -14.48
N VAL A 101 0.71 -1.60 -13.62
CA VAL A 101 1.91 -2.07 -12.93
C VAL A 101 2.83 -2.89 -13.81
N ASN A 102 2.37 -3.29 -15.01
CA ASN A 102 3.16 -4.03 -15.98
C ASN A 102 3.63 -3.19 -17.18
N ASP A 103 3.38 -1.87 -17.17
CA ASP A 103 3.72 -0.91 -18.23
C ASP A 103 3.21 -1.35 -19.62
N SER A 104 2.04 -1.96 -19.66
CA SER A 104 1.39 -2.38 -20.90
C SER A 104 0.73 -1.21 -21.63
N ARG A 105 0.68 -0.02 -21.01
CA ARG A 105 -0.13 1.14 -21.42
C ARG A 105 -1.60 0.74 -21.48
N GLY A 106 -1.95 -0.14 -20.57
CA GLY A 106 -3.05 -1.11 -20.50
C GLY A 106 -3.71 -1.01 -19.13
N PHE A 107 -5.01 -1.33 -19.05
CA PHE A 107 -5.54 -1.78 -17.77
C PHE A 107 -6.22 -3.11 -18.04
N ASP A 108 -5.53 -4.19 -17.69
CA ASP A 108 -5.80 -5.53 -18.18
C ASP A 108 -5.61 -6.60 -17.10
N PRO A 109 -5.93 -7.89 -17.37
CA PRO A 109 -5.77 -8.96 -16.39
C PRO A 109 -4.33 -9.16 -15.90
N GLY A 110 -3.33 -8.74 -16.67
CA GLY A 110 -1.93 -8.79 -16.27
C GLY A 110 -1.64 -7.85 -15.10
N ASP A 111 -2.29 -6.68 -15.07
CA ASP A 111 -2.16 -5.71 -13.97
C ASP A 111 -2.74 -6.27 -12.68
N THR A 112 -4.00 -6.73 -12.72
CA THR A 112 -4.67 -7.26 -11.52
C THR A 112 -4.03 -8.56 -11.01
N GLY A 113 -3.48 -9.37 -11.93
CA GLY A 113 -2.66 -10.52 -11.59
C GLY A 113 -1.37 -10.15 -10.84
N THR A 114 -0.67 -9.11 -11.31
CA THR A 114 0.58 -8.61 -10.70
C THR A 114 0.32 -7.98 -9.34
N LEU A 115 -0.76 -7.19 -9.20
CA LEU A 115 -1.19 -6.63 -7.91
C LEU A 115 -1.46 -7.74 -6.89
N PHE A 116 -2.18 -8.79 -7.28
CA PHE A 116 -2.41 -9.92 -6.39
C PHE A 116 -1.11 -10.64 -5.99
N ALA A 117 -0.18 -10.83 -6.93
CA ALA A 117 1.11 -11.45 -6.64
C ALA A 117 1.95 -10.63 -5.65
N GLN A 118 1.91 -9.29 -5.76
CA GLN A 118 2.51 -8.35 -4.82
C GLN A 118 1.91 -8.42 -3.42
N VAL A 119 0.58 -8.40 -3.33
CA VAL A 119 -0.16 -8.55 -2.06
C VAL A 119 0.14 -9.91 -1.41
N ALA A 120 0.17 -10.97 -2.21
CA ALA A 120 0.49 -12.32 -1.76
C ALA A 120 1.97 -12.52 -1.40
N GLY A 121 2.85 -11.55 -1.67
CA GLY A 121 4.29 -11.63 -1.45
C GLY A 121 5.02 -12.64 -2.34
N VAL A 122 4.44 -12.98 -3.50
CA VAL A 122 5.01 -13.92 -4.47
C VAL A 122 5.95 -13.21 -5.44
N GLU A 123 5.59 -12.00 -5.84
CA GLU A 123 6.34 -11.17 -6.78
C GLU A 123 6.36 -9.74 -6.27
N THR A 124 7.36 -8.94 -6.62
CA THR A 124 7.36 -7.51 -6.30
C THR A 124 7.08 -6.73 -7.57
N VAL A 125 6.14 -5.78 -7.52
CA VAL A 125 5.90 -4.84 -8.63
C VAL A 125 7.24 -4.21 -9.00
N GLU A 126 7.63 -4.36 -10.26
CA GLU A 126 8.89 -3.80 -10.73
C GLU A 126 8.82 -2.27 -10.69
N MET A 127 9.66 -1.70 -9.86
CA MET A 127 9.90 -0.27 -9.76
C MET A 127 11.39 -0.07 -9.92
N THR A 128 11.81 0.77 -10.87
CA THR A 128 13.17 1.32 -10.78
C THR A 128 13.24 2.28 -9.60
N ASP A 129 14.44 2.75 -9.22
CA ASP A 129 14.70 3.47 -7.95
C ASP A 129 14.03 4.86 -7.76
N THR A 130 12.99 5.11 -8.54
CA THR A 130 12.44 6.40 -8.90
C THR A 130 10.94 6.19 -9.10
N SER A 131 10.10 7.00 -8.46
CA SER A 131 8.65 6.93 -8.66
C SER A 131 8.19 7.87 -9.76
N GLN A 132 7.03 7.58 -10.35
CA GLN A 132 6.40 8.42 -11.35
C GLN A 132 5.89 9.72 -10.71
N MET A 133 6.52 10.84 -11.09
CA MET A 133 6.15 12.19 -10.69
C MET A 133 5.59 12.96 -11.86
N ILE A 134 4.53 13.72 -11.61
CA ILE A 134 3.85 14.52 -12.62
C ILE A 134 3.47 15.88 -12.08
N LEU A 135 3.23 16.84 -12.98
CA LEU A 135 2.74 18.16 -12.61
C LEU A 135 1.44 18.02 -11.83
N LYS A 136 1.27 18.78 -10.74
CA LYS A 136 0.02 18.82 -9.96
C LYS A 136 -1.18 19.12 -10.87
N SER A 137 -1.02 20.03 -11.82
CA SER A 137 -2.06 20.39 -12.78
C SER A 137 -2.49 19.21 -13.66
N VAL A 138 -1.61 18.24 -13.92
CA VAL A 138 -1.94 17.02 -14.66
C VAL A 138 -2.51 15.97 -13.70
N PHE A 139 -1.86 15.75 -12.55
CA PHE A 139 -2.30 14.78 -11.54
C PHE A 139 -3.76 14.96 -11.13
N ASP A 140 -4.17 16.21 -10.89
CA ASP A 140 -5.52 16.50 -10.39
C ASP A 140 -6.58 16.52 -11.49
N THR A 141 -6.21 16.57 -12.77
CA THR A 141 -7.18 16.76 -13.87
C THR A 141 -7.15 15.69 -14.95
N VAL A 142 -6.18 14.76 -14.92
CA VAL A 142 -6.12 13.71 -15.93
C VAL A 142 -7.40 12.87 -15.84
N SER A 143 -8.11 12.74 -16.96
CA SER A 143 -9.36 11.99 -16.98
C SER A 143 -9.11 10.50 -17.20
N THR A 144 -10.08 9.69 -16.80
CA THR A 144 -10.15 8.24 -17.02
C THR A 144 -10.15 7.88 -18.53
N ALA A 145 -10.51 8.80 -19.41
CA ALA A 145 -10.45 8.58 -20.86
C ALA A 145 -9.07 8.90 -21.49
N TYR A 146 -8.27 9.77 -20.87
CA TYR A 146 -7.03 10.30 -21.44
C TYR A 146 -5.75 9.84 -20.71
N TRP A 147 -5.88 9.02 -19.67
CA TRP A 147 -4.75 8.63 -18.83
C TRP A 147 -3.62 7.97 -19.63
N ARG A 148 -3.93 7.10 -20.61
CA ARG A 148 -2.93 6.43 -21.46
C ARG A 148 -2.04 7.41 -22.24
N VAL A 149 -2.63 8.52 -22.68
CA VAL A 149 -1.90 9.56 -23.41
C VAL A 149 -0.99 10.31 -22.44
N ALA A 150 -1.52 10.72 -21.28
CA ALA A 150 -0.73 11.40 -20.25
C ALA A 150 0.42 10.51 -19.75
N ASP A 151 0.17 9.22 -19.59
CA ASP A 151 1.16 8.21 -19.20
C ASP A 151 2.26 8.04 -20.27
N SER A 152 1.87 7.93 -21.54
CA SER A 152 2.83 7.91 -22.66
C SER A 152 3.68 9.18 -22.78
N ILE A 153 3.17 10.32 -22.30
CA ILE A 153 3.94 11.58 -22.25
C ILE A 153 5.03 11.50 -21.17
N LEU A 154 4.81 10.78 -20.07
CA LEU A 154 5.83 10.58 -19.02
C LEU A 154 7.04 9.79 -19.54
N ASP A 155 6.82 8.84 -20.44
CA ASP A 155 7.89 8.07 -21.08
C ASP A 155 8.68 8.89 -22.13
N THR A 156 8.04 9.90 -22.75
CA THR A 156 8.65 10.69 -23.83
C THR A 156 9.29 12.01 -23.39
N GLN A 157 9.07 12.47 -22.15
CA GLN A 157 9.94 13.50 -21.56
C GLN A 157 11.34 12.92 -21.39
N THR A 158 12.36 13.61 -21.92
CA THR A 158 13.72 13.13 -22.22
C THR A 158 14.57 12.67 -21.01
N GLY A 159 14.11 11.68 -20.24
CA GLY A 159 14.80 11.13 -19.08
C GLY A 159 14.26 9.77 -18.58
N GLY A 160 13.20 9.24 -19.19
CA GLY A 160 12.52 8.01 -18.77
C GLY A 160 11.51 8.24 -17.63
N PRO A 161 10.75 7.21 -17.20
CA PRO A 161 9.56 7.28 -16.32
C PRO A 161 9.78 7.81 -14.89
N TYR A 162 10.96 8.34 -14.61
CA TYR A 162 11.66 8.18 -13.35
C TYR A 162 12.35 9.46 -12.88
N GLY A 163 12.32 10.51 -13.71
CA GLY A 163 12.67 11.86 -13.31
C GLY A 163 11.99 12.87 -14.21
N MET A 164 11.72 14.06 -13.67
CA MET A 164 11.14 15.16 -14.46
C MET A 164 12.23 16.14 -14.87
N ASP A 165 12.37 16.36 -16.17
CA ASP A 165 13.20 17.43 -16.72
C ASP A 165 12.39 18.72 -16.77
N PHE A 166 12.97 19.83 -16.31
CA PHE A 166 12.39 21.15 -16.50
C PHE A 166 13.49 22.20 -16.72
N HIS A 167 13.13 23.26 -17.44
CA HIS A 167 14.00 24.39 -17.73
C HIS A 167 13.40 25.64 -17.10
N THR A 168 14.19 26.37 -16.31
CA THR A 168 13.76 27.66 -15.75
C THR A 168 13.88 28.76 -16.80
N ASP A 169 12.94 29.71 -16.82
CA ASP A 169 13.07 30.88 -17.69
C ASP A 169 14.12 31.87 -17.17
N THR A 170 14.36 32.95 -17.92
CA THR A 170 15.32 34.00 -17.57
C THR A 170 15.01 34.77 -16.29
N THR A 171 13.85 34.53 -15.67
CA THR A 171 13.37 35.25 -14.48
C THR A 171 13.07 34.32 -13.29
N ALA A 172 13.17 33.01 -13.46
CA ALA A 172 12.84 31.96 -12.49
C ALA A 172 11.56 32.28 -11.72
N THR A 173 10.48 32.73 -12.37
CA THR A 173 9.30 33.26 -11.67
C THR A 173 8.31 32.19 -11.21
N ASP A 174 8.37 31.00 -11.81
CA ASP A 174 7.30 30.02 -11.67
C ASP A 174 7.61 29.01 -10.56
N THR A 175 6.64 28.83 -9.66
CA THR A 175 6.66 27.72 -8.70
C THR A 175 6.21 26.44 -9.39
N LEU A 176 7.10 25.46 -9.49
CA LEU A 176 6.77 24.14 -10.04
C LEU A 176 6.13 23.27 -8.97
N ASN A 177 4.84 22.98 -9.08
CA ASN A 177 4.13 22.11 -8.16
C ASN A 177 3.99 20.69 -8.74
N LEU A 178 4.56 19.67 -8.09
CA LEU A 178 4.43 18.28 -8.49
C LEU A 178 3.68 17.43 -7.46
N LYS A 179 3.21 16.29 -7.95
CA LYS A 179 2.65 15.18 -7.19
C LYS A 179 3.25 13.87 -7.70
N TYR A 180 3.11 12.81 -6.93
CA TYR A 180 3.59 11.48 -7.24
C TYR A 180 2.54 10.42 -6.96
N PHE A 181 2.68 9.28 -7.62
CA PHE A 181 2.00 8.05 -7.24
C PHE A 181 2.98 6.88 -7.18
N ILE A 182 2.62 5.87 -6.41
CA ILE A 182 3.33 4.60 -6.30
C ILE A 182 2.59 3.62 -7.23
N PRO A 183 3.22 3.11 -8.29
CA PRO A 183 2.71 1.96 -9.04
C PRO A 183 2.20 0.86 -8.11
N GLY A 184 0.93 0.52 -8.26
CA GLY A 184 0.16 -0.45 -7.50
C GLY A 184 -0.62 0.07 -6.31
N ASP A 185 -0.34 1.27 -5.81
CA ASP A 185 -1.16 1.97 -4.80
C ASP A 185 -2.34 2.65 -5.49
N VAL A 186 -3.25 1.83 -6.03
CA VAL A 186 -4.33 2.30 -6.90
C VAL A 186 -5.37 3.13 -6.13
N ASN A 187 -5.49 2.94 -4.82
CA ASN A 187 -6.39 3.76 -3.99
C ASN A 187 -5.75 5.09 -3.55
N LEU A 188 -4.47 5.31 -3.87
CA LEU A 188 -3.63 6.47 -3.54
C LEU A 188 -3.40 6.68 -2.04
N SER A 189 -3.44 5.62 -1.22
CA SER A 189 -3.27 5.67 0.23
C SER A 189 -1.86 6.04 0.68
N TYR A 190 -0.85 5.75 -0.14
CA TYR A 190 0.56 6.12 0.08
C TYR A 190 1.12 7.09 -0.98
N SER A 191 0.29 7.46 -1.95
CA SER A 191 0.53 8.40 -3.03
C SER A 191 0.07 9.82 -2.68
N SER A 192 0.22 10.76 -3.60
CA SER A 192 -0.31 12.11 -3.42
C SER A 192 -1.84 12.12 -3.45
N ALA A 193 -2.45 12.85 -2.53
CA ALA A 193 -3.91 13.00 -2.50
C ALA A 193 -4.41 13.83 -3.68
N LEU A 194 -5.57 13.49 -4.24
CA LEU A 194 -6.24 14.30 -5.26
C LEU A 194 -6.78 15.61 -4.66
N THR A 195 -6.58 16.73 -5.34
CA THR A 195 -7.23 18.00 -4.97
C THR A 195 -8.66 18.00 -5.51
N VAL A 196 -9.66 18.05 -4.64
CA VAL A 196 -11.07 18.22 -5.05
C VAL A 196 -11.44 19.71 -5.10
N ASN A 197 -12.39 20.06 -5.98
CA ASN A 197 -12.81 21.44 -6.27
C ASN A 197 -13.57 22.16 -5.12
N ASN A 198 -13.40 21.72 -3.87
CA ASN A 198 -13.86 22.44 -2.69
C ASN A 198 -12.65 23.01 -1.95
N PRO A 199 -12.54 24.34 -1.79
CA PRO A 199 -11.48 24.95 -0.99
C PRO A 199 -11.51 24.38 0.44
N GLY A 200 -10.52 23.56 0.79
CA GLY A 200 -10.41 22.93 2.10
C GLY A 200 -10.84 21.46 2.20
N SER A 201 -11.26 20.82 1.10
CA SER A 201 -11.44 19.36 1.04
C SER A 201 -10.32 18.74 0.21
N GLN A 202 -9.70 17.69 0.74
CA GLN A 202 -8.84 16.79 -0.02
C GLN A 202 -9.64 15.52 -0.31
N ALA A 203 -9.53 14.95 -1.51
CA ALA A 203 -10.03 13.59 -1.69
C ALA A 203 -9.15 12.71 -0.80
N ALA A 204 -9.80 12.06 0.16
CA ALA A 204 -9.20 10.93 0.84
C ALA A 204 -8.86 9.86 -0.22
N PRO A 205 -7.99 8.89 0.13
CA PRO A 205 -7.90 7.62 -0.60
C PRO A 205 -9.30 7.06 -0.89
N VAL A 206 -9.41 6.03 -1.74
CA VAL A 206 -10.68 5.29 -1.95
C VAL A 206 -11.04 4.52 -0.65
N LEU A 207 -11.36 5.29 0.39
CA LEU A 207 -11.68 4.90 1.75
C LEU A 207 -13.17 5.12 1.93
N ASP A 208 -13.85 4.05 2.31
CA ASP A 208 -15.15 4.18 2.94
C ASP A 208 -14.91 4.61 4.40
N ASN A 209 -15.71 5.55 4.93
CA ASN A 209 -15.60 6.01 6.33
C ASN A 209 -16.16 4.96 7.32
N THR A 210 -16.10 3.69 6.95
CA THR A 210 -16.59 2.55 7.69
C THR A 210 -15.42 1.78 8.30
N PHE A 211 -15.70 1.07 9.39
CA PHE A 211 -14.70 0.36 10.16
C PHE A 211 -15.22 -1.03 10.53
N ILE A 212 -14.29 -1.99 10.59
CA ILE A 212 -14.51 -3.29 11.23
C ILE A 212 -13.70 -3.37 12.53
N ASP A 213 -14.16 -4.19 13.45
CA ASP A 213 -13.44 -4.46 14.70
C ASP A 213 -12.70 -5.79 14.60
N VAL A 214 -11.45 -5.81 15.07
CA VAL A 214 -10.63 -7.02 15.20
C VAL A 214 -10.25 -7.18 16.66
N ASN A 215 -10.63 -8.31 17.24
CA ASN A 215 -10.40 -8.64 18.63
C ASN A 215 -9.25 -9.66 18.75
N LEU A 216 -8.21 -9.27 19.48
CA LEU A 216 -7.01 -10.05 19.72
C LEU A 216 -6.85 -10.27 21.23
N ASN A 217 -6.82 -11.54 21.63
CA ASN A 217 -6.79 -11.94 23.03
C ASN A 217 -5.40 -12.40 23.47
N ASN A 218 -4.99 -12.03 24.68
CA ASN A 218 -3.81 -12.62 25.31
C ASN A 218 -4.04 -14.10 25.60
N LEU A 219 -3.00 -14.93 25.54
CA LEU A 219 -3.10 -16.38 25.72
C LEU A 219 -2.18 -16.89 26.81
N VAL A 220 -2.70 -17.83 27.59
CA VAL A 220 -1.89 -18.65 28.50
C VAL A 220 -1.42 -19.90 27.74
N VAL A 221 -0.12 -20.06 27.62
CA VAL A 221 0.50 -21.16 26.86
C VAL A 221 0.68 -22.38 27.76
N THR A 222 0.04 -23.48 27.39
CA THR A 222 0.04 -24.75 28.14
C THR A 222 0.66 -25.91 27.36
N SER A 223 0.93 -25.71 26.06
CA SER A 223 1.49 -26.72 25.16
C SER A 223 2.48 -26.07 24.19
N ASN A 224 3.26 -26.89 23.49
CA ASN A 224 4.22 -26.43 22.48
C ASN A 224 3.55 -25.84 21.24
N SER A 225 2.29 -26.20 20.95
CA SER A 225 1.49 -25.66 19.86
C SER A 225 0.57 -24.57 20.38
N ILE A 226 0.61 -23.40 19.75
CA ILE A 226 -0.18 -22.23 20.10
C ILE A 226 -1.02 -21.85 18.89
N GLU A 227 -2.33 -21.79 19.08
CA GLU A 227 -3.26 -21.30 18.08
C GLU A 227 -3.75 -19.90 18.49
N ILE A 228 -3.68 -18.95 17.57
CA ILE A 228 -4.01 -17.56 17.78
C ILE A 228 -5.15 -17.19 16.82
N PRO A 229 -6.40 -17.15 17.29
CA PRO A 229 -7.53 -16.75 16.46
C PRO A 229 -7.55 -15.23 16.26
N PHE A 230 -7.90 -14.82 15.05
CA PHE A 230 -8.23 -13.43 14.70
C PHE A 230 -9.74 -13.33 14.61
N GLU A 231 -10.37 -12.76 15.64
CA GLU A 231 -11.82 -12.57 15.66
C GLU A 231 -12.16 -11.24 15.00
N VAL A 232 -13.07 -11.26 14.04
CA VAL A 232 -13.50 -10.09 13.26
C VAL A 232 -15.00 -9.87 13.46
N ASN A 233 -15.39 -8.62 13.69
CA ASN A 233 -16.75 -8.16 13.65
C ASN A 233 -16.88 -7.05 12.61
N THR A 234 -17.62 -7.30 11.54
CA THR A 234 -17.79 -6.32 10.44
C THR A 234 -18.97 -5.38 10.66
N GLY A 235 -19.74 -5.56 11.73
CA GLY A 235 -21.00 -4.86 11.94
C GLY A 235 -21.96 -5.10 10.77
N GLU A 236 -22.35 -4.02 10.10
CA GLU A 236 -23.24 -4.05 8.92
C GLU A 236 -22.47 -4.16 7.59
N GLN A 237 -21.14 -4.17 7.62
CA GLN A 237 -20.32 -4.19 6.41
C GLN A 237 -20.20 -5.60 5.83
N GLU A 238 -20.21 -5.69 4.50
CA GLU A 238 -19.80 -6.87 3.75
C GLU A 238 -18.37 -6.69 3.24
N ILE A 239 -17.46 -7.54 3.71
CA ILE A 239 -16.05 -7.49 3.33
C ILE A 239 -15.69 -8.60 2.34
N SER A 240 -14.77 -8.32 1.44
CA SER A 240 -14.27 -9.27 0.43
C SER A 240 -12.77 -9.55 0.53
N ALA A 241 -12.05 -8.81 1.38
CA ALA A 241 -10.65 -9.09 1.64
C ALA A 241 -10.20 -8.62 3.01
N LEU A 242 -9.21 -9.33 3.56
CA LEU A 242 -8.51 -8.98 4.80
C LEU A 242 -7.01 -9.28 4.65
N GLN A 243 -6.19 -8.42 5.24
CA GLN A 243 -4.75 -8.56 5.34
C GLN A 243 -4.27 -8.12 6.73
N PHE A 244 -3.31 -8.85 7.28
CA PHE A 244 -2.63 -8.52 8.52
C PHE A 244 -1.14 -8.87 8.43
N GLU A 245 -0.35 -8.24 9.30
CA GLU A 245 1.05 -8.59 9.49
C GLU A 245 1.36 -8.68 10.99
N VAL A 246 1.97 -9.80 11.39
CA VAL A 246 2.44 -10.04 12.76
C VAL A 246 3.96 -10.07 12.79
N LEU A 247 4.54 -9.35 13.75
CA LEU A 247 5.93 -9.45 14.16
C LEU A 247 6.03 -10.33 15.40
N TYR A 248 6.99 -11.25 15.43
CA TYR A 248 7.20 -12.18 16.54
C TYR A 248 8.70 -12.34 16.85
N ASP A 249 9.02 -12.82 18.05
CA ASP A 249 10.39 -13.14 18.45
C ASP A 249 10.79 -14.54 17.92
N PRO A 250 11.64 -14.64 16.87
CA PRO A 250 12.02 -15.91 16.27
C PRO A 250 12.95 -16.74 17.16
N SER A 251 13.45 -16.20 18.28
CA SER A 251 14.19 -16.99 19.28
C SER A 251 13.25 -17.75 20.24
N LYS A 252 11.96 -17.42 20.24
CA LYS A 252 10.94 -18.01 21.13
C LYS A 252 9.84 -18.74 20.39
N LEU A 253 9.47 -18.30 19.20
CA LEU A 253 8.38 -18.86 18.40
C LEU A 253 8.83 -19.16 16.98
N ARG A 254 8.18 -20.13 16.35
CA ARG A 254 8.26 -20.40 14.93
C ARG A 254 6.84 -20.49 14.36
N PHE A 255 6.56 -19.73 13.31
CA PHE A 255 5.31 -19.88 12.57
C PHE A 255 5.24 -21.24 11.87
N GLU A 256 4.09 -21.90 11.92
CA GLU A 256 3.88 -23.22 11.31
C GLU A 256 2.90 -23.16 10.14
N THR A 257 1.69 -22.66 10.37
CA THR A 257 0.66 -22.54 9.34
C THR A 257 -0.42 -21.54 9.75
N MET A 258 -1.28 -21.19 8.82
CA MET A 258 -2.54 -20.49 9.05
C MET A 258 -3.68 -21.40 8.63
N ASP A 259 -4.70 -21.52 9.48
CA ASP A 259 -5.99 -22.09 9.11
C ASP A 259 -6.92 -20.97 8.64
N LEU A 260 -7.58 -21.20 7.50
CA LEU A 260 -8.56 -20.28 6.94
C LEU A 260 -9.97 -20.70 7.40
N GLY A 261 -10.65 -19.82 8.14
CA GLY A 261 -12.00 -20.03 8.66
C GLY A 261 -13.12 -19.71 7.65
N VAL A 262 -12.76 -19.35 6.41
CA VAL A 262 -13.68 -19.02 5.32
C VAL A 262 -13.39 -19.91 4.11
N SER A 263 -14.37 -20.66 3.61
CA SER A 263 -14.12 -21.74 2.63
C SER A 263 -13.90 -21.28 1.19
N SER A 264 -14.38 -20.09 0.81
CA SER A 264 -14.40 -19.64 -0.59
C SER A 264 -13.33 -18.62 -0.94
N TRP A 265 -12.59 -18.13 0.05
CA TRP A 265 -11.56 -17.12 -0.16
C TRP A 265 -10.22 -17.78 -0.51
N VAL A 266 -9.43 -17.07 -1.30
CA VAL A 266 -8.05 -17.47 -1.62
C VAL A 266 -7.13 -16.85 -0.57
N ALA A 267 -6.52 -17.69 0.25
CA ALA A 267 -5.54 -17.27 1.25
C ALA A 267 -4.14 -17.07 0.66
N PHE A 268 -3.38 -16.17 1.26
CA PHE A 268 -1.97 -15.95 1.00
C PHE A 268 -1.18 -15.77 2.30
N ILE A 269 0.09 -16.15 2.28
CA ILE A 269 1.01 -16.04 3.42
C ILE A 269 2.42 -15.73 2.87
N ASP A 270 2.97 -14.59 3.26
CA ASP A 270 4.37 -14.22 3.14
C ASP A 270 5.04 -14.40 4.51
N ASN A 271 5.75 -15.51 4.66
CA ASN A 271 6.43 -15.89 5.89
C ASN A 271 7.93 -15.59 5.79
N GLN A 272 8.39 -14.69 6.64
CA GLN A 272 9.81 -14.42 6.89
C GLN A 272 10.13 -14.69 8.36
N GLU A 273 11.40 -14.91 8.68
CA GLU A 273 11.80 -15.09 10.08
C GLU A 273 11.45 -13.83 10.89
N GLY A 274 10.66 -14.00 11.96
CA GLY A 274 10.18 -12.90 12.81
C GLY A 274 9.04 -12.07 12.24
N ARG A 275 8.54 -12.33 11.02
CA ARG A 275 7.41 -11.62 10.41
C ARG A 275 6.52 -12.56 9.58
N VAL A 276 5.22 -12.54 9.82
CA VAL A 276 4.24 -13.21 8.95
C VAL A 276 3.24 -12.18 8.45
N ARG A 277 3.19 -11.94 7.14
CA ARG A 277 2.11 -11.21 6.49
C ARG A 277 1.17 -12.21 5.85
N PHE A 278 -0.12 -12.04 6.05
CA PHE A 278 -1.11 -13.01 5.62
C PHE A 278 -2.45 -12.35 5.37
N GLY A 279 -3.31 -13.05 4.66
CA GLY A 279 -4.64 -12.58 4.38
C GLY A 279 -5.39 -13.53 3.48
N ALA A 280 -6.56 -13.10 3.06
CA ALA A 280 -7.36 -13.82 2.08
C ALA A 280 -8.31 -12.87 1.34
N VAL A 281 -8.65 -13.24 0.12
CA VAL A 281 -9.51 -12.47 -0.78
C VAL A 281 -10.61 -13.34 -1.40
N ASP A 282 -11.82 -12.83 -1.48
CA ASP A 282 -12.90 -13.38 -2.29
C ASP A 282 -12.74 -12.96 -3.75
N ARG A 283 -11.93 -13.71 -4.52
CA ARG A 283 -11.72 -13.40 -5.95
C ARG A 283 -13.01 -13.51 -6.76
N ALA A 284 -13.98 -14.32 -6.32
CA ALA A 284 -15.26 -14.47 -7.02
C ALA A 284 -16.24 -13.33 -6.72
N ARG A 285 -16.04 -12.60 -5.59
CA ARG A 285 -16.90 -11.49 -5.11
C ARG A 285 -18.35 -11.91 -4.81
N GLU A 286 -18.61 -13.21 -4.73
CA GLU A 286 -19.91 -13.82 -4.46
C GLU A 286 -20.09 -14.20 -2.98
N PHE A 287 -18.99 -14.28 -2.23
CA PHE A 287 -18.89 -14.81 -0.88
C PHE A 287 -18.35 -13.77 0.09
N ALA A 288 -18.77 -12.52 -0.07
CA ALA A 288 -18.49 -11.46 0.89
C ALA A 288 -19.03 -11.86 2.28
N MET A 289 -18.26 -11.53 3.31
CA MET A 289 -18.53 -11.93 4.68
C MET A 289 -19.05 -10.76 5.51
N GLY A 290 -19.98 -11.04 6.42
CA GLY A 290 -20.56 -10.07 7.34
C GLY A 290 -20.79 -10.65 8.73
N GLY A 291 -20.86 -9.79 9.75
CA GLY A 291 -21.09 -10.17 11.15
C GLY A 291 -19.82 -10.59 11.90
N GLU A 292 -19.98 -11.48 12.88
CA GLU A 292 -18.88 -12.00 13.73
C GLU A 292 -18.37 -13.34 13.20
N PHE A 293 -17.06 -13.45 12.97
CA PHE A 293 -16.41 -14.69 12.54
C PHE A 293 -14.90 -14.67 12.80
N THR A 294 -14.25 -15.83 12.63
CA THR A 294 -12.79 -16.00 12.77
C THR A 294 -12.19 -16.35 11.41
N PRO A 295 -11.78 -15.37 10.59
CA PRO A 295 -11.21 -15.66 9.27
C PRO A 295 -9.88 -16.42 9.34
N PHE A 296 -9.07 -16.19 10.37
CA PHE A 296 -7.73 -16.75 10.47
C PHE A 296 -7.44 -17.30 11.86
N SER A 297 -6.78 -18.46 11.91
CA SER A 297 -6.11 -18.98 13.10
C SER A 297 -4.65 -19.22 12.77
N LEU A 298 -3.74 -18.45 13.38
CA LEU A 298 -2.30 -18.66 13.21
C LEU A 298 -1.79 -19.72 14.16
N LYS A 299 -0.99 -20.67 13.66
CA LYS A 299 -0.33 -21.70 14.46
C LYS A 299 1.15 -21.40 14.61
N PHE A 300 1.60 -21.33 15.86
CA PHE A 300 2.99 -21.17 16.24
C PHE A 300 3.45 -22.33 17.11
N VAL A 301 4.73 -22.68 16.98
CA VAL A 301 5.40 -23.64 17.85
C VAL A 301 6.41 -22.91 18.73
N THR A 302 6.46 -23.24 20.02
CA THR A 302 7.49 -22.71 20.94
C THR A 302 8.84 -23.37 20.70
N ILE A 303 9.91 -22.58 20.69
CA ILE A 303 11.29 -23.08 20.50
C ILE A 303 11.86 -23.67 21.80
N ASN A 304 11.56 -23.02 22.92
CA ASN A 304 11.96 -23.45 24.26
C ASN A 304 10.76 -24.01 25.04
N ASN A 305 10.92 -24.29 26.33
CA ASN A 305 9.85 -24.79 27.18
C ASN A 305 8.60 -23.89 27.09
N PRO A 306 7.46 -24.40 26.58
CA PRO A 306 6.24 -23.59 26.41
C PRO A 306 5.70 -23.05 27.73
N LEU A 307 5.92 -23.76 28.84
CA LEU A 307 5.37 -23.37 30.14
C LEU A 307 6.08 -22.15 30.74
N ASP A 308 7.28 -21.84 30.28
CA ASP A 308 8.11 -20.73 30.78
C ASP A 308 8.20 -19.56 29.78
N ILE A 309 7.47 -19.62 28.66
CA ILE A 309 7.54 -18.57 27.65
C ILE A 309 6.99 -17.25 28.20
N VAL A 310 7.67 -16.15 27.87
CA VAL A 310 7.11 -14.79 27.97
C VAL A 310 7.49 -14.08 26.69
N THR A 311 6.51 -13.88 25.82
CA THR A 311 6.70 -13.23 24.53
C THR A 311 5.42 -12.53 24.10
N GLN A 312 5.49 -11.84 22.97
CA GLN A 312 4.33 -11.21 22.37
C GLN A 312 4.42 -11.27 20.85
N LEU A 313 3.26 -11.26 20.20
CA LEU A 313 3.14 -10.89 18.80
C LEU A 313 2.70 -9.43 18.74
N HIS A 314 3.24 -8.68 17.79
CA HIS A 314 2.84 -7.31 17.52
C HIS A 314 2.20 -7.23 16.14
N LEU A 315 0.98 -6.72 16.07
CA LEU A 315 0.35 -6.36 14.80
C LEU A 315 0.99 -5.08 14.29
N SER A 316 1.56 -5.11 13.09
CA SER A 316 2.09 -3.90 12.46
C SER A 316 0.96 -3.06 11.88
N SER A 317 1.28 -1.84 11.44
CA SER A 317 0.33 -1.00 10.70
C SER A 317 0.04 -1.51 9.28
N ASN A 318 0.73 -2.57 8.82
CA ASN A 318 0.46 -3.22 7.54
C ASN A 318 -0.74 -4.17 7.68
N MET A 319 -1.91 -3.58 7.89
CA MET A 319 -3.19 -4.25 7.99
C MET A 319 -4.19 -3.51 7.09
N ASP A 320 -5.07 -4.26 6.46
CA ASP A 320 -6.00 -3.69 5.50
C ASP A 320 -7.24 -4.57 5.31
N ALA A 321 -8.35 -3.92 4.96
CA ALA A 321 -9.63 -4.56 4.70
C ALA A 321 -10.30 -3.90 3.50
N SER A 322 -11.08 -4.67 2.76
CA SER A 322 -11.82 -4.14 1.62
C SER A 322 -13.25 -4.63 1.58
N SER A 323 -14.14 -3.74 1.19
CA SER A 323 -15.56 -4.03 1.00
C SER A 323 -15.78 -4.93 -0.22
N LYS A 324 -16.98 -5.50 -0.33
CA LYS A 324 -17.40 -6.19 -1.57
C LYS A 324 -17.35 -5.32 -2.82
N SER A 325 -17.51 -4.00 -2.65
CA SER A 325 -17.45 -3.04 -3.74
C SER A 325 -16.05 -2.51 -4.03
N GLY A 326 -15.00 -3.03 -3.37
CA GLY A 326 -13.61 -2.66 -3.62
C GLY A 326 -13.16 -1.35 -2.94
N HIS A 327 -13.93 -0.84 -1.98
CA HIS A 327 -13.51 0.31 -1.17
C HIS A 327 -12.70 -0.17 0.03
N GLN A 328 -11.63 0.56 0.36
CA GLN A 328 -10.88 0.31 1.59
C GLN A 328 -11.76 0.57 2.82
N ILE A 329 -11.70 -0.32 3.80
CA ILE A 329 -12.41 -0.23 5.08
C ILE A 329 -11.37 -0.11 6.20
N GLY A 330 -11.62 0.79 7.16
CA GLY A 330 -10.77 0.93 8.32
C GLY A 330 -10.83 -0.28 9.26
N ILE A 331 -9.74 -0.52 10.00
CA ILE A 331 -9.65 -1.58 11.02
C ILE A 331 -9.44 -0.94 12.39
N THR A 332 -10.32 -1.26 13.32
CA THR A 332 -10.17 -0.93 14.74
C THR A 332 -9.67 -2.16 15.49
N LEU A 333 -8.56 -2.02 16.21
CA LEU A 333 -8.01 -3.08 17.06
C LEU A 333 -8.36 -2.83 18.52
N ASN A 334 -8.80 -3.87 19.24
CA ASN A 334 -8.86 -3.81 20.71
C ASN A 334 -7.45 -3.69 21.34
N SER A 335 -6.44 -4.27 20.68
CA SER A 335 -5.03 -4.29 21.03
C SER A 335 -4.21 -4.56 19.77
N ASN A 336 -3.04 -3.93 19.64
CA ASN A 336 -2.05 -4.27 18.60
C ASN A 336 -1.01 -5.29 19.08
N THR A 337 -1.22 -5.88 20.26
CA THR A 337 -0.27 -6.81 20.88
C THR A 337 -1.00 -8.00 21.46
N ILE A 338 -0.48 -9.20 21.20
CA ILE A 338 -0.95 -10.46 21.76
C ILE A 338 0.14 -10.97 22.68
N ARG A 339 -0.11 -10.93 23.99
CA ARG A 339 0.85 -11.47 24.98
C ARG A 339 0.65 -12.97 25.11
N LEU A 340 1.76 -13.69 25.03
CA LEU A 340 1.82 -15.13 25.25
C LEU A 340 2.62 -15.38 26.52
N ILE A 341 1.95 -15.92 27.54
CA ILE A 341 2.54 -16.18 28.85
C ILE A 341 2.38 -17.67 29.16
N GLY A 342 3.50 -18.36 29.34
CA GLY A 342 3.54 -19.75 29.76
C GLY A 342 2.89 -19.94 31.13
N TYR A 343 2.24 -21.09 31.33
CA TYR A 343 1.50 -21.40 32.56
C TYR A 343 2.31 -21.17 33.84
N ASN A 344 3.61 -21.50 33.87
CA ASN A 344 4.43 -21.31 35.07
C ASN A 344 4.59 -19.84 35.42
N ASN A 345 4.75 -18.96 34.42
CA ASN A 345 4.85 -17.51 34.66
C ASN A 345 3.50 -16.89 35.01
N TYR A 346 2.41 -17.43 34.46
CA TYR A 346 1.06 -16.97 34.79
C TYR A 346 0.63 -17.35 36.21
N ALA A 347 0.89 -18.59 36.63
CA ALA A 347 0.54 -19.08 37.96
C ALA A 347 1.31 -18.38 39.09
N ASN A 348 2.54 -17.92 38.81
CA ASN A 348 3.44 -17.31 39.78
C ASN A 348 3.30 -15.77 39.89
N SER A 349 2.44 -15.11 39.09
CA SER A 349 2.27 -13.64 39.16
C SER A 349 1.50 -13.15 40.39
N GLY A 350 1.13 -14.04 41.32
CA GLY A 350 0.39 -13.75 42.54
C GLY A 350 0.95 -14.37 43.82
N SER A 351 2.20 -14.83 43.82
CA SER A 351 2.90 -15.38 45.00
C SER A 351 3.89 -14.39 45.61
#